data_AF-A0A918X383-F1
#
_entry.id   AF-A0A918X383-F1
#
_cell.length_a   1.000
_cell.length_b   1.000
_cell.length_c   1.000
_cell.angle_alpha   90.00
_cell.angle_beta   90.00
_cell.angle_gamma   90.00
#
_symmetry.space_group_name_H-M   'P 1'
#
loop_
_entity.id
_entity.type
_entity.pdbx_description
1 polymer ?
#
loop_
_entity_poly.entity_id
_entity_poly.type
_entity_poly.pdbx_seq_one_letter_code
_entity_poly.pdbx_strand_id
1 'polypeptide(L)'
;MARRKKAGPQPFGVPQGIVLLETPDGWRHTVLTADGGLLCGRLDVAPHTDPQGARIAAEGLVRALARDVHGAEAEVSWDPPQDAGTWTARITHAG
;
A
#
# COMPACT_ATOMS: atom_id res chain seq x y z
N MET A 1 15.57 21.61 -21.11
CA MET A 1 14.66 21.79 -19.95
C MET A 1 13.38 21.05 -20.23
N ALA A 2 13.12 19.92 -19.57
CA ALA A 2 11.87 19.18 -19.76
C ALA A 2 10.75 19.87 -18.97
N ARG A 3 9.71 20.31 -19.69
CA ARG A 3 8.51 20.92 -19.12
C ARG A 3 7.80 19.86 -18.27
N ARG A 4 7.86 19.98 -16.94
CA ARG A 4 7.05 19.16 -16.01
C ARG A 4 5.58 19.41 -16.38
N LYS A 5 4.93 18.43 -17.02
CA LYS A 5 3.48 18.49 -17.25
C LYS A 5 2.84 18.60 -15.88
N LYS A 6 2.02 19.63 -15.64
CA LYS A 6 1.13 19.64 -14.47
C LYS A 6 0.25 18.40 -14.63
N ALA A 7 0.52 17.38 -13.82
CA ALA A 7 -0.35 16.23 -13.72
C ALA A 7 -1.75 16.75 -13.36
N GLY A 8 -2.79 16.21 -14.00
CA GLY A 8 -4.16 16.42 -13.54
C GLY A 8 -4.33 15.95 -12.09
N PRO A 9 -5.54 16.06 -11.51
CA PRO A 9 -5.81 15.45 -10.21
C PRO A 9 -5.33 13.99 -10.26
N GLN A 10 -4.43 13.63 -9.35
CA GLN A 10 -3.97 12.25 -9.30
C GLN A 10 -5.19 11.39 -8.92
N PRO A 11 -5.38 10.22 -9.55
CA PRO A 11 -6.60 9.43 -9.38
C PRO A 11 -6.80 8.92 -7.95
N PHE A 12 -5.74 8.93 -7.14
CA PHE A 12 -5.70 8.45 -5.76
C PHE A 12 -4.95 9.46 -4.89
N GLY A 13 -5.21 9.47 -3.59
CA GLY A 13 -4.46 10.27 -2.61
C GLY A 13 -3.15 9.60 -2.19
N VAL A 14 -2.24 10.38 -1.59
CA VAL A 14 -0.93 9.87 -1.13
C VAL A 14 -1.15 8.79 -0.06
N PRO A 15 -0.56 7.59 -0.18
CA PRO A 15 -0.82 6.50 0.76
C PRO A 15 -0.16 6.77 2.12
N GLN A 16 -0.89 6.63 3.23
CA GLN A 16 -0.40 6.86 4.60
C GLN A 16 -0.46 5.63 5.50
N GLY A 17 -1.28 4.65 5.14
CA GLY A 17 -1.32 3.37 5.84
C GLY A 17 -1.82 2.27 4.94
N ILE A 18 -1.66 1.04 5.39
CA ILE A 18 -2.22 -0.13 4.74
C ILE A 18 -2.68 -1.14 5.80
N VAL A 19 -3.82 -1.75 5.54
CA VAL A 19 -4.32 -2.90 6.27
C VAL A 19 -4.27 -4.10 5.32
N LEU A 20 -3.70 -5.21 5.77
CA LEU A 20 -3.78 -6.51 5.12
C LEU A 20 -4.69 -7.43 5.90
N LEU A 21 -5.49 -8.18 5.15
CA LEU A 21 -6.40 -9.17 5.69
C LEU A 21 -6.22 -10.49 4.94
N GLU A 22 -5.89 -11.54 5.69
CA GLU A 22 -5.92 -12.90 5.19
C GLU A 22 -7.37 -13.35 4.99
N THR A 23 -7.68 -13.89 3.82
CA THR A 23 -8.98 -14.50 3.53
C THR A 23 -8.76 -15.88 2.92
N PRO A 24 -9.77 -16.77 2.94
CA PRO A 24 -9.65 -18.10 2.33
C PRO A 24 -9.24 -18.07 0.85
N ASP A 25 -9.62 -17.01 0.13
CA ASP A 25 -9.30 -16.85 -1.30
C ASP A 25 -7.94 -16.17 -1.54
N GLY A 26 -7.20 -15.82 -0.49
CA GLY A 26 -5.94 -15.07 -0.55
C GLY A 26 -5.99 -13.74 0.20
N TRP A 27 -4.97 -12.90 -0.01
CA TRP A 27 -4.78 -11.68 0.77
C TRP A 27 -5.50 -10.47 0.17
N ARG A 28 -6.25 -9.75 1.00
CA ARG A 28 -6.84 -8.45 0.66
C ARG A 28 -6.05 -7.32 1.30
N HIS A 29 -6.15 -6.14 0.69
CA HIS A 29 -5.56 -4.93 1.23
C HIS A 29 -6.53 -3.75 1.16
N THR A 30 -6.37 -2.83 2.10
CA THR A 30 -6.96 -1.49 2.10
C THR A 30 -5.84 -0.48 2.34
N VAL A 31 -5.53 0.35 1.35
CA VAL A 31 -4.61 1.49 1.50
C VAL A 31 -5.42 2.70 1.98
N LEU A 32 -4.96 3.31 3.07
CA LEU A 32 -5.48 4.57 3.61
C LEU A 32 -4.70 5.72 2.98
N THR A 33 -5.39 6.74 2.48
CA THR A 33 -4.74 7.90 1.86
C THR A 33 -4.88 9.17 2.69
N ALA A 34 -3.95 10.12 2.51
CA ALA A 34 -3.88 11.37 3.29
C ALA A 34 -5.12 12.26 3.20
N ASP A 35 -5.87 12.15 2.11
CA ASP A 35 -7.14 12.84 1.86
C ASP A 35 -8.36 12.09 2.43
N GLY A 36 -8.15 11.01 3.19
CA GLY A 36 -9.19 10.18 3.78
C GLY A 36 -9.79 9.15 2.83
N GLY A 37 -9.22 8.97 1.64
CA GLY A 37 -9.60 7.94 0.68
C GLY A 37 -9.16 6.52 1.08
N LEU A 38 -9.79 5.54 0.44
CA LEU A 38 -9.50 4.12 0.61
C LEU A 38 -9.31 3.46 -0.75
N LEU A 39 -8.22 2.72 -0.93
CA LEU A 39 -8.01 1.86 -2.09
C LEU A 39 -8.02 0.41 -1.62
N CYS A 40 -9.06 -0.31 -2.01
CA CYS A 40 -9.23 -1.72 -1.68
C CYS A 40 -8.80 -2.60 -2.85
N GLY A 41 -8.21 -3.75 -2.55
CA GLY A 41 -7.83 -4.71 -3.58
C GLY A 41 -7.45 -6.08 -3.04
N ARG A 42 -7.01 -6.93 -3.95
CA ARG A 42 -6.40 -8.24 -3.66
C ARG A 42 -4.92 -8.14 -3.98
N LEU A 43 -4.06 -8.76 -3.16
CA LEU A 43 -2.65 -8.90 -3.50
C LEU A 43 -2.49 -9.97 -4.59
N ASP A 44 -1.60 -9.70 -5.55
CA ASP A 44 -1.24 -10.66 -6.59
C ASP A 44 -0.19 -11.65 -6.06
N VAL A 45 -0.64 -12.52 -5.16
CA VAL A 45 0.15 -13.59 -4.54
C VAL A 45 -0.66 -14.88 -4.53
N ALA A 46 0.02 -16.02 -4.43
CA ALA A 46 -0.66 -17.31 -4.33
C ALA A 46 -1.59 -17.37 -3.09
N PRO A 47 -2.72 -18.09 -3.17
CA PRO A 47 -3.51 -18.42 -1.98
C PRO A 47 -2.62 -19.08 -0.91
N HIS A 48 -2.86 -18.76 0.36
CA HIS A 48 -2.07 -19.26 1.51
C HIS A 48 -0.59 -18.85 1.54
N THR A 49 -0.20 -17.83 0.77
CA THR A 49 1.10 -17.16 0.97
C THR A 49 1.25 -16.76 2.43
N ASP A 50 2.41 -17.00 3.03
CA ASP A 50 2.63 -16.69 4.44
C ASP A 50 2.55 -15.17 4.71
N PRO A 51 2.30 -14.75 5.96
CA PRO A 51 2.16 -13.34 6.29
C PRO A 51 3.39 -12.47 5.97
N GLN A 52 4.61 -13.01 5.94
CA GLN A 52 5.78 -12.25 5.54
C GLN A 52 5.80 -12.02 4.03
N GLY A 53 5.52 -13.05 3.23
CA GLY A 53 5.38 -12.93 1.78
C GLY A 53 4.30 -11.93 1.37
N ALA A 54 3.14 -11.97 2.04
CA ALA A 54 2.05 -11.03 1.80
C ALA A 54 2.44 -9.58 2.12
N ARG A 55 3.16 -9.35 3.23
CA ARG A 55 3.68 -8.03 3.61
C ARG A 55 4.68 -7.50 2.58
N ILE A 56 5.61 -8.33 2.10
CA ILE A 56 6.57 -7.92 1.05
C ILE A 56 5.84 -7.51 -0.24
N ALA A 57 4.83 -8.27 -0.67
CA ALA A 57 4.05 -7.92 -1.85
C ALA A 57 3.28 -6.61 -1.67
N ALA A 58 2.70 -6.40 -0.48
CA ALA A 58 2.00 -5.17 -0.13
C ALA A 58 2.93 -3.94 -0.09
N GLU A 59 4.15 -4.10 0.41
CA GLU A 59 5.17 -3.05 0.35
C GLU A 59 5.51 -2.67 -1.09
N GLY A 60 5.66 -3.66 -1.98
CA GLY A 60 5.87 -3.43 -3.40
C GLY A 60 4.74 -2.62 -4.03
N LEU A 61 3.48 -2.95 -3.71
CA LEU A 61 2.30 -2.23 -4.16
C LEU A 61 2.31 -0.77 -3.67
N VAL A 62 2.56 -0.54 -2.37
CA VAL A 62 2.59 0.82 -1.79
C VAL A 62 3.71 1.65 -2.40
N ARG A 63 4.91 1.08 -2.56
CA ARG A 63 6.05 1.78 -3.18
C ARG A 63 5.79 2.12 -4.64
N ALA A 64 5.15 1.22 -5.39
CA ALA A 64 4.73 1.51 -6.76
C ALA A 64 3.68 2.62 -6.81
N LEU A 65 2.66 2.58 -5.94
CA LEU A 65 1.64 3.63 -5.85
C LEU A 65 2.27 4.99 -5.52
N ALA A 66 3.13 5.06 -4.51
CA ALA A 66 3.81 6.29 -4.11
C ALA A 66 4.71 6.85 -5.23
N ARG A 67 5.50 6.00 -5.88
CA ARG A 67 6.43 6.42 -6.94
C ARG A 67 5.72 6.77 -8.24
N ASP A 68 4.85 5.89 -8.72
CA ASP A 68 4.33 5.95 -10.09
C ASP A 68 3.15 6.93 -10.20
N VAL A 69 2.40 7.14 -9.11
CA VAL A 69 1.31 8.12 -9.03
C VAL A 69 1.81 9.43 -8.43
N HIS A 70 2.47 9.38 -7.27
CA HIS A 70 2.85 10.58 -6.51
C HIS A 70 4.27 11.10 -6.74
N GLY A 71 5.15 10.32 -7.39
CA GLY A 71 6.56 10.69 -7.56
C GLY A 71 7.33 10.75 -6.24
N ALA A 72 6.89 10.02 -5.21
CA ALA A 72 7.47 9.99 -3.88
C ALA A 72 8.08 8.60 -3.57
N GLU A 73 9.09 8.58 -2.70
CA GLU A 73 9.57 7.33 -2.12
C GLU A 73 8.80 7.05 -0.83
N ALA A 74 8.38 5.79 -0.67
CA ALA A 74 7.63 5.35 0.50
C ALA A 74 8.40 4.30 1.30
N GLU A 75 8.40 4.47 2.61
CA GLU A 75 8.83 3.48 3.59
C GLU A 75 7.61 2.92 4.30
N VAL A 76 7.63 1.61 4.58
CA VAL A 76 6.51 0.90 5.21
C VAL A 76 6.99 0.34 6.54
N SER A 77 6.29 0.68 7.61
CA SER A 77 6.56 0.21 8.97
C SER A 77 5.37 -0.59 9.47
N TRP A 78 5.55 -1.91 9.56
CA TRP A 78 4.52 -2.83 10.07
C TRP A 78 4.43 -2.73 11.59
N ASP A 79 3.21 -2.59 12.09
CA ASP A 79 2.91 -2.70 13.51
C ASP A 79 2.95 -4.18 13.94
N PRO A 80 3.13 -4.47 15.25
CA PRO A 80 2.93 -5.82 15.76
C PRO A 80 1.50 -6.32 15.42
N PRO A 81 1.34 -7.60 15.03
CA PRO A 81 0.04 -8.12 14.65
C PRO A 81 -0.90 -8.10 15.84
N GLN A 82 -2.08 -7.51 15.66
CA GLN A 82 -3.12 -7.47 16.70
C GLN A 82 -3.96 -8.75 16.68
N ASP A 83 -4.15 -9.35 15.50
CA ASP A 83 -4.92 -10.57 15.29
C ASP A 83 -4.19 -11.51 14.31
N ALA A 84 -4.46 -12.82 14.42
CA ALA A 84 -3.97 -13.83 13.48
C ALA A 84 -4.66 -13.63 12.11
N GLY A 85 -3.97 -13.00 11.17
CA GLY A 85 -4.46 -12.76 9.81
C GLY A 85 -4.69 -11.29 9.46
N THR A 86 -4.50 -10.37 10.42
CA THR A 86 -4.58 -8.91 10.17
C THR A 86 -3.25 -8.25 10.44
N TRP A 87 -2.77 -7.46 9.48
CA TRP A 87 -1.54 -6.67 9.61
C TRP A 87 -1.78 -5.23 9.24
N THR A 88 -1.31 -4.31 10.06
CA THR A 88 -1.36 -2.87 9.78
C THR A 88 0.05 -2.33 9.60
N ALA A 89 0.19 -1.37 8.70
CA ALA A 89 1.42 -0.61 8.57
C ALA A 89 1.13 0.87 8.39
N ARG A 90 2.07 1.67 8.88
CA ARG A 90 2.18 3.10 8.62
C ARG A 90 3.14 3.33 7.46
N ILE A 91 2.83 4.32 6.64
CA ILE A 91 3.60 4.67 5.44
C ILE A 91 4.15 6.08 5.63
N THR A 92 5.47 6.21 5.54
CA THR A 92 6.18 7.49 5.56
C THR A 92 6.78 7.77 4.19
N HIS A 93 6.90 9.05 3.83
CA HIS A 93 7.45 9.46 2.54
C HIS A 93 8.71 10.28 2.73
N ALA A 94 9.74 10.02 1.92
CA ALA A 94 10.86 10.93 1.79
C ALA A 94 10.47 12.04 0.80
N GLY A 95 10.71 13.30 1.19
CA GLY A 95 10.34 14.51 0.43
C GLY A 95 11.34 14.90 -0.64
#